data_AF-A0AAU0QPI7-F1
#
_entry.id   AF-A0AAU0QPI7-F1
#
_cell.length_a   1.000
_cell.length_b   1.000
_cell.length_c   1.000
_cell.angle_alpha   90.00
_cell.angle_beta   90.00
_cell.angle_gamma   90.00
#
_symmetry.space_group_name_H-M   'P 1'
#
loop_
_entity.id
_entity.type
_entity.pdbx_description
1 polymer ?
#
loop_
_entity_poly.entity_id
_entity_poly.type
_entity_poly.pdbx_seq_one_letter_code
_entity_poly.pdbx_strand_id
1 'polypeptide(L)'
;MKTKFNYMRFYLALLSVLVLLFLTGCWSSKEVEELSLTAGIALDKGKDSTIEKEDEEGGYPKRNLITATYQIVSSQAQSKGNGQQKRYINVSETGDSIHQIVRELSLKRESEMFSPHLKNIVISDSLVRTYSLEQLLEQYLRDNEVRLSSMILISKGLAKEVLESNKKGEIPAFRLSGIADNRNRTTRILAPVSLAKLEGKMRSGSSFLLQNVISMNGETKFAGAAVIKGKTKKMMGFLNEQELEGVVWINGKRNGGVVKTFDKESKKLIIYEIKSIKSKIIPHVNGNNISFDVNIESEGRLSENWVQPGKDFENEFLKREEKAIENEVKHLVHHVTKKIQKEYQVDIAGFGNQLRIKHPRTWEEVKKDWDRTFSKVPIKYHINVTIQDYGASSLKR
;
A
#
# COMPACT_ATOMS: atom_id res chain seq x y z
N MET A 1 62.51 -13.84 46.76
CA MET A 1 61.70 -14.39 45.65
C MET A 1 60.23 -14.64 46.02
N LYS A 2 59.90 -15.07 47.25
CA LYS A 2 58.51 -15.33 47.69
C LYS A 2 57.58 -14.10 47.75
N THR A 3 58.09 -12.91 48.05
CA THR A 3 57.30 -11.67 48.18
C THR A 3 56.78 -11.12 46.85
N LYS A 4 57.57 -11.15 45.75
CA LYS A 4 57.11 -10.74 44.41
C LYS A 4 55.96 -11.62 43.89
N PHE A 5 55.92 -12.90 44.29
CA PHE A 5 54.88 -13.84 43.90
C PHE A 5 53.51 -13.53 44.54
N ASN A 6 53.50 -12.98 45.75
CA ASN A 6 52.28 -12.60 46.46
C ASN A 6 51.63 -11.34 45.86
N TYR A 7 52.43 -10.35 45.44
CA TYR A 7 51.92 -9.16 44.74
C TYR A 7 51.33 -9.51 43.37
N MET A 8 51.98 -10.41 42.62
CA MET A 8 51.46 -10.87 41.33
C MET A 8 50.11 -11.57 41.47
N ARG A 9 49.93 -12.41 42.51
CA ARG A 9 48.64 -13.03 42.84
C ARG A 9 47.58 -12.01 43.25
N PHE A 10 47.96 -10.98 44.01
CA PHE A 10 47.04 -9.90 44.40
C PHE A 10 46.60 -9.05 43.19
N TYR A 11 47.51 -8.68 42.28
CA TYR A 11 47.14 -7.96 41.05
C TYR A 11 46.30 -8.81 40.10
N LEU A 12 46.57 -10.12 39.99
CA LEU A 12 45.72 -11.05 39.24
C LEU A 12 44.31 -11.15 39.85
N ALA A 13 44.20 -11.21 41.18
CA ALA A 13 42.91 -11.19 41.86
C ALA A 13 42.17 -9.86 41.64
N LEU A 14 42.86 -8.72 41.77
CA LEU A 14 42.29 -7.39 41.51
C LEU A 14 41.82 -7.25 40.05
N LEU A 15 42.62 -7.72 39.08
CA LEU A 15 42.27 -7.73 37.66
C LEU A 15 41.05 -8.63 37.40
N SER A 16 40.97 -9.79 38.04
CA SER A 16 39.82 -10.69 37.91
C SER A 16 38.53 -10.09 38.48
N VAL A 17 38.62 -9.37 39.60
CA VAL A 17 37.49 -8.62 40.19
C VAL A 17 37.08 -7.44 39.29
N LEU A 18 38.05 -6.76 38.68
CA LEU A 18 37.79 -5.68 37.72
C LEU A 18 37.07 -6.19 36.47
N VAL A 19 37.45 -7.36 35.95
CA VAL A 19 36.78 -7.99 34.79
C VAL A 19 35.36 -8.42 35.13
N LEU A 20 35.09 -8.84 36.37
CA LEU A 20 33.73 -9.16 36.85
C LEU A 20 32.80 -7.94 36.91
N LEU A 21 33.33 -6.72 37.09
CA LEU A 21 32.54 -5.49 37.02
C LEU A 21 32.10 -5.13 35.60
N PHE A 22 32.79 -5.64 34.56
CA PHE A 22 32.40 -5.49 33.15
C PHE A 22 31.53 -6.63 32.62
N LEU A 23 31.23 -7.63 33.45
CA LEU A 23 30.33 -8.75 33.15
C LEU A 23 28.86 -8.46 33.50
N THR A 24 28.47 -7.19 33.66
CA THR A 24 27.05 -6.79 33.75
C THR A 24 26.37 -6.96 32.39
N GLY A 25 26.10 -8.22 32.03
CA GLY A 25 25.40 -8.60 30.81
C GLY A 25 23.93 -8.18 30.83
N CYS A 26 23.46 -7.74 29.65
CA CYS A 26 22.11 -7.42 29.22
C CYS A 26 21.00 -7.34 30.29
N TRP A 27 21.00 -6.26 31.07
CA TRP A 27 19.89 -5.88 31.97
C TRP A 27 18.53 -5.76 31.26
N SER A 28 18.51 -5.64 29.92
CA SER A 28 17.29 -5.36 29.13
C SER A 28 16.83 -6.51 28.23
N SER A 29 17.16 -7.77 28.52
CA SER A 29 16.57 -8.90 27.79
C SER A 29 15.13 -9.17 28.25
N LYS A 30 14.21 -9.33 27.29
CA LYS A 30 12.86 -9.87 27.51
C LYS A 30 12.77 -11.21 26.79
N GLU A 31 12.15 -12.21 27.41
CA GLU A 31 11.97 -13.53 26.78
C GLU A 31 10.94 -13.45 25.65
N VAL A 32 11.11 -14.27 24.60
CA VAL A 32 10.23 -14.21 23.41
C VAL A 32 8.80 -14.62 23.80
N GLU A 33 8.67 -15.48 24.81
CA GLU A 33 7.44 -15.98 25.39
C GLU A 33 6.65 -14.89 26.14
N GLU A 34 7.34 -13.87 26.65
CA GLU A 34 6.74 -12.71 27.34
C GLU A 34 6.26 -11.62 26.36
N LEU A 35 6.64 -11.72 25.08
CA LEU A 35 6.36 -10.72 24.05
C LEU A 35 5.17 -11.12 23.18
N SER A 36 4.16 -10.24 23.12
CA SER A 36 3.05 -10.36 22.18
C SER A 36 3.43 -9.79 20.81
N LEU A 37 3.89 -10.65 19.91
CA LEU A 37 4.32 -10.27 18.57
C LEU A 37 3.16 -9.73 17.71
N THR A 38 3.15 -8.44 17.44
CA THR A 38 2.14 -7.78 16.60
C THR A 38 2.53 -7.88 15.12
N ALA A 39 1.67 -8.50 14.31
CA ALA A 39 1.86 -8.66 12.88
C ALA A 39 1.09 -7.63 12.05
N GLY A 40 -0.06 -7.15 12.53
CA GLY A 40 -0.91 -6.18 11.83
C GLY A 40 -1.68 -5.30 12.78
N ILE A 41 -2.00 -4.08 12.33
CA ILE A 41 -2.85 -3.13 13.06
C ILE A 41 -4.00 -2.73 12.14
N ALA A 42 -5.21 -2.69 12.67
CA ALA A 42 -6.39 -2.14 12.01
C ALA A 42 -6.92 -0.94 12.79
N LEU A 43 -7.22 0.15 12.08
CA LEU A 43 -7.76 1.38 12.65
C LEU A 43 -9.15 1.65 12.08
N ASP A 44 -10.14 1.62 12.96
CA ASP A 44 -11.54 1.83 12.66
C ASP A 44 -12.09 3.07 13.36
N LYS A 45 -13.14 3.67 12.80
CA LYS A 45 -13.91 4.69 13.51
C LYS A 45 -14.54 4.04 14.74
N GLY A 46 -14.18 4.55 15.92
CA GLY A 46 -14.68 4.05 17.19
C GLY A 46 -16.14 4.42 17.42
N LYS A 47 -16.79 3.61 18.24
CA LYS A 47 -18.09 3.91 18.87
C LYS A 47 -17.86 3.87 20.38
N ASP A 48 -18.66 4.60 21.14
CA ASP A 48 -18.56 4.56 22.60
C ASP A 48 -18.54 3.12 23.13
N SER A 49 -17.57 2.86 24.00
CA SER A 49 -17.54 1.66 24.83
C SER A 49 -18.67 1.74 25.86
N THR A 50 -19.42 0.65 26.05
CA THR A 50 -20.42 0.56 27.13
C THR A 50 -19.75 0.54 28.51
N ILE A 51 -18.53 0.01 28.61
CA ILE A 51 -17.77 -0.08 29.87
C ILE A 51 -17.30 1.30 30.31
N GLU A 52 -16.87 2.15 29.37
CA GLU A 52 -16.39 3.49 29.71
C GLU A 52 -17.52 4.45 30.07
N LYS A 53 -18.75 4.20 29.59
CA LYS A 53 -19.95 4.96 29.98
C LYS A 53 -20.34 4.76 31.44
N GLU A 54 -20.04 3.58 31.99
CA GLU A 54 -20.37 3.24 33.37
C GLU A 54 -19.32 3.78 34.37
N ASP A 55 -18.17 4.26 33.88
CA ASP A 55 -17.03 4.73 34.69
C ASP A 55 -16.76 6.26 34.50
N GLU A 56 -17.75 7.01 33.98
CA GLU A 56 -17.64 8.46 33.70
C GLU A 56 -17.71 9.37 34.95
N GLU A 57 -17.55 8.85 36.17
CA GLU A 57 -17.37 9.71 37.35
C GLU A 57 -15.93 10.27 37.39
N GLY A 58 -15.74 11.42 36.73
CA GLY A 58 -14.52 12.25 36.83
C GLY A 58 -13.58 12.22 35.62
N GLY A 59 -13.95 11.54 34.53
CA GLY A 59 -13.17 11.48 33.28
C GLY A 59 -13.26 12.74 32.42
N TYR A 60 -12.23 13.00 31.59
CA TYR A 60 -12.29 14.04 30.55
C TYR A 60 -13.17 13.57 29.38
N PRO A 61 -13.88 14.47 28.68
CA PRO A 61 -14.80 14.09 27.62
C PRO A 61 -14.02 13.53 26.42
N LYS A 62 -14.13 12.22 26.20
CA LYS A 62 -13.60 11.57 25.00
C LYS A 62 -14.37 12.04 23.79
N ARG A 63 -13.66 12.50 22.77
CA ARG A 63 -14.26 12.88 21.49
C ARG A 63 -13.56 12.09 20.43
N ASN A 64 -14.24 11.87 19.30
CA ASN A 64 -13.51 11.49 18.10
C ASN A 64 -12.80 10.11 18.27
N LEU A 65 -13.56 9.12 18.75
CA LEU A 65 -13.07 7.78 19.08
C LEU A 65 -12.51 7.01 17.88
N ILE A 66 -11.47 6.23 18.16
CA ILE A 66 -10.78 5.31 17.26
C ILE A 66 -10.77 3.95 17.94
N THR A 67 -11.15 2.91 17.21
CA THR A 67 -10.90 1.53 17.63
C THR A 67 -9.64 1.03 16.94
N ALA A 68 -8.64 0.63 17.72
CA ALA A 68 -7.45 -0.02 17.20
C ALA A 68 -7.49 -1.52 17.50
N THR A 69 -7.37 -2.33 16.47
CA THR A 69 -7.26 -3.79 16.57
C THR A 69 -5.83 -4.21 16.24
N TYR A 70 -5.22 -4.96 17.15
CA TYR A 70 -3.88 -5.50 17.01
C TYR A 70 -3.95 -7.01 16.77
N GLN A 71 -3.41 -7.44 15.63
CA GLN A 71 -3.26 -8.85 15.29
C GLN A 71 -1.96 -9.38 15.86
N ILE A 72 -2.08 -10.27 16.84
CA ILE A 72 -0.96 -10.81 17.59
C ILE A 72 -0.78 -12.28 17.26
N VAL A 73 0.46 -12.65 16.95
CA VAL A 73 0.84 -14.01 16.63
C VAL A 73 0.79 -14.84 17.91
N SER A 74 0.07 -15.96 17.87
CA SER A 74 -0.02 -16.88 19.01
C SER A 74 1.12 -17.90 18.97
N SER A 75 1.99 -17.87 19.99
CA SER A 75 3.08 -18.85 20.20
C SER A 75 2.55 -20.23 20.59
N GLN A 76 1.40 -20.31 21.27
CA GLN A 76 0.76 -21.57 21.70
C GLN A 76 0.30 -22.45 20.53
N ALA A 77 0.18 -21.91 19.32
CA ALA A 77 -0.19 -22.67 18.13
C ALA A 77 0.97 -23.50 17.52
N GLN A 78 2.20 -23.39 18.05
CA GLN A 78 3.34 -24.21 17.63
C GLN A 78 3.50 -25.52 18.42
N SER A 79 2.96 -25.60 19.64
CA SER A 79 3.26 -26.69 20.58
C SER A 79 2.24 -27.85 20.60
N LYS A 80 1.12 -27.76 19.88
CA LYS A 80 0.21 -28.89 19.66
C LYS A 80 0.06 -29.16 18.17
N GLY A 81 0.54 -30.31 17.70
CA GLY A 81 0.56 -30.76 16.30
C GLY A 81 -0.79 -30.93 15.60
N ASN A 82 -1.86 -30.29 16.07
CA ASN A 82 -3.14 -30.22 15.39
C ASN A 82 -3.24 -28.85 14.69
N GLY A 83 -3.09 -28.84 13.36
CA GLY A 83 -3.24 -27.66 12.50
C GLY A 83 -4.68 -27.08 12.43
N GLN A 84 -5.48 -27.23 13.49
CA GLN A 84 -6.90 -26.89 13.54
C GLN A 84 -7.22 -25.52 14.15
N GLN A 85 -6.27 -24.82 14.79
CA GLN A 85 -6.51 -23.51 15.42
C GLN A 85 -5.90 -22.32 14.65
N LYS A 86 -6.48 -21.13 14.85
CA LYS A 86 -5.92 -19.87 14.33
C LYS A 86 -4.57 -19.60 14.99
N ARG A 87 -3.60 -19.14 14.20
CA ARG A 87 -2.25 -18.79 14.66
C ARG A 87 -2.12 -17.34 15.14
N TYR A 88 -3.26 -16.68 15.34
CA TYR A 88 -3.32 -15.30 15.76
C TYR A 88 -4.54 -15.07 16.64
N ILE A 89 -4.47 -13.99 17.42
CA ILE A 89 -5.60 -13.38 18.12
C ILE A 89 -5.69 -11.92 17.69
N ASN A 90 -6.91 -11.43 17.51
CA ASN A 90 -7.17 -10.01 17.29
C ASN A 90 -7.67 -9.41 18.60
N VAL A 91 -6.93 -8.46 19.16
CA VAL A 91 -7.34 -7.74 20.38
C VAL A 91 -7.63 -6.30 20.00
N SER A 92 -8.75 -5.77 20.46
CA SER A 92 -9.21 -4.42 20.10
C SER A 92 -9.49 -3.60 21.33
N GLU A 93 -9.23 -2.31 21.22
CA GLU A 93 -9.60 -1.34 22.23
C GLU A 93 -10.01 -0.01 21.56
N THR A 94 -10.90 0.73 22.21
CA THR A 94 -11.41 2.01 21.72
C THR A 94 -10.99 3.14 22.64
N GLY A 95 -10.56 4.25 22.06
CA GLY A 95 -10.19 5.46 22.79
C GLY A 95 -10.05 6.63 21.84
N ASP A 96 -9.65 7.79 22.34
CA ASP A 96 -9.46 9.00 21.53
C ASP A 96 -7.98 9.34 21.26
N SER A 97 -7.07 8.55 21.83
CA SER A 97 -5.63 8.61 21.59
C SER A 97 -5.07 7.20 21.35
N ILE A 98 -4.33 7.01 20.24
CA ILE A 98 -3.66 5.72 19.97
C ILE A 98 -2.72 5.35 21.12
N HIS A 99 -2.11 6.33 21.80
CA HIS A 99 -1.13 6.04 22.84
C HIS A 99 -1.82 5.52 24.09
N GLN A 100 -2.95 6.14 24.44
CA GLN A 100 -3.80 5.66 25.52
C GLN A 100 -4.36 4.28 25.20
N ILE A 101 -4.86 4.05 23.98
CA ILE A 101 -5.39 2.75 23.55
C ILE A 101 -4.36 1.63 23.80
N VAL A 102 -3.08 1.85 23.48
CA VAL A 102 -2.00 0.89 23.77
C VAL A 102 -1.82 0.65 25.28
N ARG A 103 -1.94 1.70 26.11
CA ARG A 103 -1.84 1.57 27.57
C ARG A 103 -3.04 0.82 28.16
N GLU A 104 -4.25 1.10 27.72
CA GLU A 104 -5.47 0.38 28.12
C GLU A 104 -5.40 -1.11 27.74
N LEU A 105 -4.87 -1.42 26.56
CA LEU A 105 -4.62 -2.80 26.16
C LEU A 105 -3.65 -3.54 27.10
N SER A 106 -2.72 -2.82 27.72
CA SER A 106 -1.76 -3.40 28.67
C SER A 106 -2.41 -3.70 30.03
N LEU A 107 -3.51 -3.03 30.40
CA LEU A 107 -4.26 -3.33 31.62
C LEU A 107 -5.05 -4.64 31.51
N LYS A 108 -5.36 -5.07 30.29
CA LYS A 108 -6.19 -6.24 30.01
C LYS A 108 -5.36 -7.49 29.68
N ARG A 109 -4.04 -7.40 29.76
CA ARG A 109 -3.12 -8.42 29.23
C ARG A 109 -1.88 -8.61 30.08
N GLU A 110 -1.43 -9.86 30.13
CA GLU A 110 -0.22 -10.26 30.87
C GLU A 110 1.08 -9.95 30.12
N SER A 111 1.05 -9.84 28.79
CA SER A 111 2.24 -9.64 27.93
C SER A 111 2.27 -8.28 27.26
N GLU A 112 3.48 -7.73 27.13
CA GLU A 112 3.73 -6.46 26.46
C GLU A 112 3.60 -6.60 24.94
N MET A 113 3.02 -5.56 24.32
CA MET A 113 2.89 -5.49 22.88
C MET A 113 4.25 -5.25 22.22
N PHE A 114 4.67 -6.15 21.34
CA PHE A 114 5.96 -6.06 20.65
C PHE A 114 5.74 -5.95 19.15
N SER A 115 6.01 -4.78 18.58
CA SER A 115 5.70 -4.45 17.18
C SER A 115 6.86 -4.38 16.15
N PRO A 116 8.13 -4.80 16.43
CA PRO A 116 9.18 -4.82 15.41
C PRO A 116 8.92 -5.67 14.17
N HIS A 117 7.91 -6.55 14.17
CA HIS A 117 7.55 -7.38 13.02
C HIS A 117 6.26 -6.94 12.32
N LEU A 118 5.73 -5.76 12.67
CA LEU A 118 4.53 -5.20 12.07
C LEU A 118 4.64 -5.17 10.54
N LYS A 119 3.74 -5.87 9.85
CA LYS A 119 3.71 -5.96 8.39
C LYS A 119 2.86 -4.88 7.76
N ASN A 120 1.69 -4.61 8.32
CA ASN A 120 0.79 -3.60 7.79
C ASN A 120 -0.04 -2.89 8.85
N ILE A 121 -0.38 -1.66 8.51
CA ILE A 121 -1.42 -0.86 9.18
C ILE A 121 -2.54 -0.68 8.16
N VAL A 122 -3.71 -1.21 8.48
CA VAL A 122 -4.94 -1.11 7.68
C VAL A 122 -5.83 -0.04 8.31
N ILE A 123 -6.29 0.92 7.52
CA ILE A 123 -7.10 2.03 8.02
C ILE A 123 -8.42 2.05 7.27
N SER A 124 -9.54 2.11 7.98
CA SER A 124 -10.86 2.18 7.33
C SER A 124 -11.05 3.49 6.57
N ASP A 125 -11.76 3.42 5.45
CA ASP A 125 -12.08 4.59 4.64
C ASP A 125 -12.86 5.65 5.41
N SER A 126 -13.79 5.22 6.27
CA SER A 126 -14.54 6.11 7.15
C SER A 126 -13.63 6.94 8.07
N LEU A 127 -12.55 6.34 8.57
CA LEU A 127 -11.60 7.00 9.47
C LEU A 127 -10.70 7.99 8.71
N VAL A 128 -10.18 7.61 7.53
CA VAL A 128 -9.31 8.49 6.70
C VAL A 128 -10.06 9.65 6.05
N ARG A 129 -11.40 9.58 5.97
CA ARG A 129 -12.23 10.74 5.62
C ARG A 129 -12.36 11.71 6.79
N THR A 130 -12.35 11.21 8.01
CA THR A 130 -12.54 12.00 9.23
C THR A 130 -11.24 12.65 9.68
N TYR A 131 -10.16 11.88 9.80
CA TYR A 131 -8.83 12.34 10.24
C TYR A 131 -7.85 12.37 9.08
N SER A 132 -6.86 13.25 9.19
CA SER A 132 -5.72 13.18 8.29
C SER A 132 -4.88 11.92 8.59
N LEU A 133 -4.27 11.33 7.58
CA LEU A 133 -3.34 10.20 7.79
C LEU A 133 -2.18 10.56 8.71
N GLU A 134 -1.77 11.83 8.73
CA GLU A 134 -0.72 12.33 9.61
C GLU A 134 -1.12 12.23 11.08
N GLN A 135 -2.37 12.56 11.43
CA GLN A 135 -2.89 12.41 12.79
C GLN A 135 -2.97 10.93 13.21
N LEU A 136 -3.48 10.07 12.32
CA LEU A 136 -3.65 8.65 12.61
C LEU A 136 -2.33 7.88 12.74
N LEU A 137 -1.26 8.38 12.10
CA LEU A 137 0.03 7.72 12.04
C LEU A 137 1.12 8.38 12.88
N GLU A 138 0.81 9.47 13.58
CA GLU A 138 1.75 10.27 14.35
C GLU A 138 2.54 9.42 15.36
N GLN A 139 1.84 8.64 16.18
CA GLN A 139 2.50 7.79 17.17
C GLN A 139 3.39 6.74 16.51
N TYR A 140 2.92 6.07 15.46
CA TYR A 140 3.68 5.01 14.80
C TYR A 140 4.94 5.54 14.08
N LEU A 141 4.96 6.82 13.72
CA LEU A 141 6.16 7.47 13.17
C LEU A 141 7.17 7.87 14.26
N ARG A 142 6.71 8.03 15.51
CA ARG A 142 7.55 8.40 16.67
C ARG A 142 8.02 7.20 17.49
N ASP A 143 7.31 6.09 17.36
CA ASP A 143 7.60 4.85 18.08
C ASP A 143 8.81 4.13 17.47
N ASN A 144 9.87 3.98 18.28
CA ASN A 144 11.11 3.33 17.85
C ASN A 144 10.95 1.82 17.60
N GLU A 145 9.86 1.21 18.04
CA GLU A 145 9.60 -0.22 17.82
C GLU A 145 8.92 -0.51 16.48
N VAL A 146 8.25 0.48 15.89
CA VAL A 146 7.55 0.30 14.62
C VAL A 146 8.54 0.43 13.46
N ARG A 147 8.64 -0.64 12.66
CA ARG A 147 9.45 -0.57 11.45
C ARG A 147 8.82 0.37 10.43
N LEU A 148 9.58 1.37 9.98
CA LEU A 148 9.15 2.27 8.90
C LEU A 148 8.89 1.57 7.54
N SER A 149 9.26 0.29 7.42
CA SER A 149 8.94 -0.57 6.28
C SER A 149 7.51 -1.11 6.27
N SER A 150 6.76 -1.01 7.38
CA SER A 150 5.37 -1.50 7.47
C SER A 150 4.49 -0.84 6.41
N MET A 151 3.70 -1.65 5.71
CA MET A 151 2.87 -1.22 4.59
C MET A 151 1.56 -0.60 5.06
N ILE A 152 1.13 0.49 4.42
CA ILE A 152 -0.14 1.15 4.73
C ILE A 152 -1.18 0.75 3.69
N LEU A 153 -2.36 0.29 4.15
CA LEU A 153 -3.49 -0.11 3.32
C LEU A 153 -4.76 0.62 3.75
N ILE A 154 -5.68 0.87 2.82
CA ILE A 154 -7.00 1.41 3.12
C ILE A 154 -8.05 0.31 2.94
N SER A 155 -8.88 0.09 3.95
CA SER A 155 -10.02 -0.82 3.85
C SER A 155 -11.26 -0.07 3.35
N LYS A 156 -11.99 -0.64 2.40
CA LYS A 156 -13.38 -0.23 2.13
C LYS A 156 -14.28 -0.98 3.10
N GLY A 157 -14.75 -0.28 4.14
CA GLY A 157 -15.43 -0.89 5.28
C GLY A 157 -14.50 -1.01 6.49
N LEU A 158 -14.81 -1.96 7.38
CA LEU A 158 -14.07 -2.13 8.63
C LEU A 158 -12.66 -2.65 8.37
N ALA A 159 -11.65 -2.02 8.95
CA ALA A 159 -10.26 -2.45 8.87
C ALA A 159 -10.02 -3.74 9.64
N LYS A 160 -10.68 -3.94 10.79
CA LYS A 160 -10.55 -5.18 11.57
C LYS A 160 -10.94 -6.44 10.80
N GLU A 161 -11.91 -6.34 9.89
CA GLU A 161 -12.37 -7.46 9.06
C GLU A 161 -11.32 -7.92 8.03
N VAL A 162 -10.40 -7.02 7.65
CA VAL A 162 -9.27 -7.35 6.78
C VAL A 162 -8.21 -8.16 7.52
N LEU A 163 -8.14 -8.00 8.84
CA LEU A 163 -7.26 -8.77 9.72
C LEU A 163 -7.94 -10.04 10.28
N GLU A 164 -9.08 -10.41 9.73
CA GLU A 164 -9.80 -11.63 10.06
C GLU A 164 -9.78 -12.60 8.87
N SER A 165 -9.48 -13.87 9.12
CA SER A 165 -9.48 -14.91 8.09
C SER A 165 -10.19 -16.17 8.58
N ASN A 166 -10.97 -16.74 7.66
CA ASN A 166 -11.62 -18.04 7.83
C ASN A 166 -10.67 -19.21 7.55
N LYS A 167 -9.48 -18.95 6.99
CA LYS A 167 -8.47 -19.98 6.71
C LYS A 167 -7.63 -20.26 7.94
N LYS A 168 -7.62 -21.52 8.36
CA LYS A 168 -6.81 -21.99 9.50
C LYS A 168 -5.31 -21.90 9.17
N GLY A 169 -4.49 -21.61 10.16
CA GLY A 169 -3.04 -21.52 10.01
C GLY A 169 -2.51 -20.27 9.29
N GLU A 170 -3.37 -19.45 8.69
CA GLU A 170 -3.00 -18.20 8.01
C GLU A 170 -3.00 -17.03 9.00
N ILE A 171 -2.00 -16.14 8.89
CA ILE A 171 -1.97 -14.86 9.60
C ILE A 171 -2.22 -13.75 8.56
N PRO A 172 -3.39 -13.09 8.59
CA PRO A 172 -3.82 -12.12 7.57
C PRO A 172 -2.79 -11.05 7.21
N ALA A 173 -2.07 -10.50 8.19
CA ALA A 173 -1.07 -9.46 7.90
C ALA A 173 0.08 -9.96 7.00
N PHE A 174 0.53 -11.21 7.17
CA PHE A 174 1.53 -11.81 6.28
C PHE A 174 0.95 -12.12 4.90
N ARG A 175 -0.31 -12.58 4.83
CA ARG A 175 -1.03 -12.81 3.55
C ARG A 175 -1.09 -11.54 2.72
N LEU A 176 -1.47 -10.40 3.32
CA LEU A 176 -1.56 -9.11 2.62
C LEU A 176 -0.20 -8.70 2.02
N SER A 177 0.89 -9.00 2.71
CA SER A 177 2.24 -8.78 2.20
C SER A 177 2.53 -9.67 0.98
N GLY A 178 2.20 -10.97 1.06
CA GLY A 178 2.35 -11.89 -0.07
C GLY A 178 1.47 -11.55 -1.28
N ILE A 179 0.25 -11.02 -1.06
CA ILE A 179 -0.58 -10.50 -2.16
C ILE A 179 0.13 -9.33 -2.86
N ALA A 180 0.75 -8.43 -2.11
CA ALA A 180 1.44 -7.28 -2.65
C ALA A 180 2.66 -7.64 -3.52
N ASP A 181 3.27 -8.81 -3.30
CA ASP A 181 4.38 -9.32 -4.12
C ASP A 181 3.93 -9.76 -5.53
N ASN A 182 2.64 -10.08 -5.71
CA ASN A 182 2.06 -10.43 -7.02
C ASN A 182 1.92 -9.24 -7.98
N ARG A 183 2.44 -8.06 -7.63
CA ARG A 183 2.37 -6.85 -8.46
C ARG A 183 2.89 -7.10 -9.89
N ASN A 184 3.93 -7.89 -10.09
CA ASN A 184 4.43 -8.17 -11.44
C ASN A 184 3.50 -9.10 -12.27
N ARG A 185 2.44 -9.65 -11.68
CA ARG A 185 1.43 -10.46 -12.38
C ARG A 185 0.22 -9.65 -12.81
N THR A 186 0.02 -8.45 -12.26
CA THR A 186 -1.18 -7.63 -12.52
C THR A 186 -0.92 -6.13 -12.35
N THR A 187 -1.56 -5.33 -13.20
CA THR A 187 -1.61 -3.86 -13.10
C THR A 187 -2.53 -3.36 -11.98
N ARG A 188 -3.28 -4.25 -11.31
CA ARG A 188 -4.26 -3.92 -10.25
C ARG A 188 -3.67 -3.81 -8.84
N ILE A 189 -2.37 -4.01 -8.69
CA ILE A 189 -1.66 -3.94 -7.41
C ILE A 189 -0.62 -2.84 -7.47
N LEU A 190 -0.77 -1.83 -6.60
CA LEU A 190 0.19 -0.74 -6.46
C LEU A 190 1.54 -1.23 -5.93
N ALA A 191 2.59 -0.45 -6.19
CA ALA A 191 3.81 -0.61 -5.41
C ALA A 191 3.50 -0.33 -3.92
N PRO A 192 3.89 -1.22 -2.99
CA PRO A 192 3.67 -1.01 -1.57
C PRO A 192 4.15 0.37 -1.12
N VAL A 193 3.33 1.03 -0.34
CA VAL A 193 3.68 2.29 0.32
C VAL A 193 3.95 1.96 1.78
N SER A 194 5.23 1.99 2.14
CA SER A 194 5.66 1.85 3.53
C SER A 194 5.38 3.13 4.31
N LEU A 195 5.38 3.05 5.64
CA LEU A 195 5.23 4.20 6.53
C LEU A 195 6.25 5.32 6.23
N ALA A 196 7.53 4.99 6.04
CA ALA A 196 8.55 5.98 5.63
C ALA A 196 8.22 6.65 4.28
N LYS A 197 7.80 5.86 3.29
CA LYS A 197 7.47 6.40 1.96
C LYS A 197 6.20 7.26 2.01
N LEU A 198 5.25 6.89 2.86
CA LEU A 198 4.04 7.68 3.10
C LEU A 198 4.37 9.02 3.73
N GLU A 199 5.27 9.06 4.72
CA GLU A 199 5.70 10.32 5.34
C GLU A 199 6.25 11.30 4.29
N GLY A 200 7.14 10.85 3.40
CA GLY A 200 7.64 11.67 2.30
C GLY A 200 6.53 12.15 1.34
N LYS A 201 5.54 11.30 1.06
CA LYS A 201 4.37 11.69 0.26
C LYS A 201 3.53 12.76 0.95
N MET A 202 3.25 12.61 2.25
CA MET A 202 2.49 13.58 3.04
C MET A 202 3.20 14.93 3.12
N ARG A 203 4.53 14.93 3.29
CA ARG A 203 5.35 16.16 3.29
C ARG A 203 5.38 16.85 1.93
N SER A 204 5.34 16.10 0.83
CA SER A 204 5.38 16.68 -0.53
C SER A 204 4.14 17.52 -0.88
N GLY A 205 3.02 17.34 -0.17
CA GLY A 205 1.74 17.97 -0.47
C GLY A 205 1.07 17.49 -1.78
N SER A 206 1.72 16.62 -2.56
CA SER A 206 1.15 16.00 -3.76
C SER A 206 0.10 14.95 -3.37
N SER A 207 -1.01 14.89 -4.12
CA SER A 207 -2.00 13.82 -3.92
C SER A 207 -1.44 12.46 -4.33
N PHE A 208 -1.88 11.39 -3.68
CA PHE A 208 -1.33 10.06 -3.87
C PHE A 208 -2.39 8.96 -3.71
N LEU A 209 -2.01 7.75 -4.11
CA LEU A 209 -2.80 6.54 -3.95
C LEU A 209 -2.26 5.67 -2.83
N LEU A 210 -3.18 5.02 -2.12
CA LEU A 210 -2.90 3.88 -1.24
C LEU A 210 -3.72 2.68 -1.72
N GLN A 211 -3.16 1.48 -1.59
CA GLN A 211 -3.82 0.25 -2.04
C GLN A 211 -5.11 0.03 -1.26
N ASN A 212 -6.22 -0.20 -1.97
CA ASN A 212 -7.49 -0.58 -1.36
C ASN A 212 -7.52 -2.09 -1.14
N VAL A 213 -8.06 -2.50 0.00
CA VAL A 213 -8.35 -3.89 0.34
C VAL A 213 -9.81 -4.02 0.77
N ILE A 214 -10.45 -5.10 0.33
CA ILE A 214 -11.80 -5.48 0.74
C ILE A 214 -11.73 -6.83 1.44
N SER A 215 -12.61 -7.03 2.43
CA SER A 215 -12.84 -8.33 3.07
C SER A 215 -14.28 -8.76 2.79
N MET A 216 -14.47 -10.01 2.37
CA MET A 216 -15.79 -10.60 2.19
C MET A 216 -15.73 -12.05 2.65
N ASN A 217 -16.57 -12.41 3.63
CA ASN A 217 -16.62 -13.75 4.22
C ASN A 217 -15.23 -14.29 4.65
N GLY A 218 -14.41 -13.44 5.28
CA GLY A 218 -13.07 -13.80 5.76
C GLY A 218 -12.03 -14.02 4.66
N GLU A 219 -12.34 -13.65 3.41
CA GLU A 219 -11.37 -13.59 2.32
C GLU A 219 -11.07 -12.14 1.94
N THR A 220 -9.78 -11.83 1.85
CA THR A 220 -9.31 -10.50 1.48
C THR A 220 -8.81 -10.45 0.05
N LYS A 221 -9.09 -9.31 -0.62
CA LYS A 221 -8.66 -9.02 -1.99
C LYS A 221 -8.27 -7.54 -2.13
N PHE A 222 -7.22 -7.27 -2.90
CA PHE A 222 -6.90 -5.91 -3.36
C PHE A 222 -7.86 -5.49 -4.48
N ALA A 223 -8.55 -4.36 -4.30
CA ALA A 223 -9.65 -3.94 -5.16
C ALA A 223 -9.57 -2.45 -5.50
N GLY A 224 -8.55 -2.07 -6.28
CA GLY A 224 -8.31 -0.67 -6.67
C GLY A 224 -7.52 0.11 -5.63
N ALA A 225 -7.76 1.41 -5.49
CA ALA A 225 -6.94 2.28 -4.63
C ALA A 225 -7.75 3.41 -3.98
N ALA A 226 -7.36 3.81 -2.77
CA ALA A 226 -7.87 5.02 -2.13
C ALA A 226 -7.12 6.26 -2.66
N VAL A 227 -7.87 7.29 -3.02
CA VAL A 227 -7.37 8.59 -3.46
C VAL A 227 -7.21 9.49 -2.25
N ILE A 228 -5.96 9.86 -1.93
CA ILE A 228 -5.63 10.74 -0.80
C ILE A 228 -5.24 12.11 -1.34
N LYS A 229 -5.93 13.15 -0.87
CA LYS A 229 -5.62 14.54 -1.21
C LYS A 229 -4.39 14.99 -0.43
N GLY A 230 -3.34 15.41 -1.14
CA GLY A 230 -2.05 15.68 -0.53
C GLY A 230 -2.07 16.82 0.50
N LYS A 231 -2.84 17.88 0.24
CA LYS A 231 -2.94 19.05 1.14
C LYS A 231 -3.60 18.72 2.48
N THR A 232 -4.69 17.94 2.47
CA THR A 232 -5.44 17.60 3.69
C THR A 232 -5.01 16.28 4.31
N LYS A 233 -4.26 15.46 3.55
CA LYS A 233 -3.93 14.05 3.85
C LYS A 233 -5.16 13.21 4.19
N LYS A 234 -6.33 13.58 3.63
CA LYS A 234 -7.61 12.89 3.79
C LYS A 234 -8.02 12.20 2.51
N MET A 235 -8.88 11.19 2.64
CA MET A 235 -9.39 10.43 1.53
C MET A 235 -10.51 11.17 0.78
N MET A 236 -10.43 11.20 -0.55
CA MET A 236 -11.47 11.73 -1.44
C MET A 236 -12.45 10.64 -1.88
N GLY A 237 -11.94 9.48 -2.25
CA GLY A 237 -12.74 8.39 -2.80
C GLY A 237 -11.89 7.20 -3.22
N PHE A 238 -12.53 6.23 -3.86
CA PHE A 238 -11.85 5.05 -4.37
C PHE A 238 -11.71 5.12 -5.90
N LEU A 239 -10.59 4.62 -6.40
CA LEU A 239 -10.48 4.08 -7.74
C LEU A 239 -10.83 2.60 -7.70
N ASN A 240 -11.65 2.13 -8.63
CA ASN A 240 -11.86 0.70 -8.84
C ASN A 240 -10.62 0.05 -9.50
N GLU A 241 -10.67 -1.25 -9.76
CA GLU A 241 -9.55 -1.99 -10.37
C GLU A 241 -9.17 -1.44 -11.75
N GLN A 242 -10.13 -1.19 -12.65
CA GLN A 242 -9.87 -0.68 -14.01
C GLN A 242 -9.33 0.77 -13.99
N GLU A 243 -9.89 1.61 -13.14
CA GLU A 243 -9.42 2.98 -12.95
C GLU A 243 -7.98 3.00 -12.45
N LEU A 244 -7.65 2.11 -11.49
CA LEU A 244 -6.28 1.95 -11.01
C LEU A 244 -5.33 1.52 -12.14
N GLU A 245 -5.74 0.58 -12.99
CA GLU A 245 -4.95 0.18 -14.16
C GLU A 245 -4.66 1.37 -15.07
N GLY A 246 -5.65 2.22 -15.34
CA GLY A 246 -5.47 3.45 -16.11
C GLY A 246 -4.38 4.37 -15.53
N VAL A 247 -4.30 4.50 -14.19
CA VAL A 247 -3.22 5.28 -13.54
C VAL A 247 -1.87 4.60 -13.70
N VAL A 248 -1.81 3.27 -13.61
CA VAL A 248 -0.56 2.51 -13.83
C VAL A 248 -0.05 2.70 -15.25
N TRP A 249 -0.94 2.70 -16.24
CA TRP A 249 -0.63 3.00 -17.65
C TRP A 249 -0.07 4.41 -17.83
N ILE A 250 -0.70 5.43 -17.22
CA ILE A 250 -0.22 6.82 -17.28
C ILE A 250 1.16 6.97 -16.63
N ASN A 251 1.43 6.28 -15.52
CA ASN A 251 2.70 6.35 -14.82
C ASN A 251 3.84 5.60 -15.52
N GLY A 252 3.51 4.55 -16.29
CA GLY A 252 4.42 3.79 -17.17
C GLY A 252 5.73 3.32 -16.57
N LYS A 253 5.70 2.83 -15.32
CA LYS A 253 6.85 2.20 -14.64
C LYS A 253 6.47 0.79 -14.20
N ARG A 254 6.05 -0.05 -15.15
CA ARG A 254 5.54 -1.39 -14.84
C ARG A 254 6.00 -2.43 -15.86
N ASN A 255 6.33 -3.60 -15.32
CA ASN A 255 6.52 -4.83 -16.06
C ASN A 255 5.43 -5.81 -15.59
N GLY A 256 4.73 -6.45 -16.51
CA GLY A 256 3.69 -7.42 -16.19
C GLY A 256 2.28 -6.86 -16.03
N GLY A 257 1.32 -7.78 -16.08
CA GLY A 257 -0.11 -7.54 -16.11
C GLY A 257 -0.74 -7.98 -17.42
N VAL A 258 -2.06 -7.82 -17.53
CA VAL A 258 -2.81 -8.24 -18.71
C VAL A 258 -3.82 -7.17 -19.09
N VAL A 259 -4.03 -7.01 -20.40
CA VAL A 259 -5.17 -6.27 -20.95
C VAL A 259 -6.10 -7.29 -21.59
N LYS A 260 -7.35 -7.30 -21.13
CA LYS A 260 -8.42 -8.08 -21.75
C LYS A 260 -9.16 -7.19 -22.72
N THR A 261 -9.27 -7.62 -23.97
CA THR A 261 -10.06 -6.95 -25.00
C THR A 261 -10.71 -7.98 -25.92
N PHE A 262 -11.36 -7.51 -26.97
CA PHE A 262 -11.99 -8.34 -27.99
C PHE A 262 -11.55 -7.90 -29.37
N ASP A 263 -11.36 -8.86 -30.26
CA ASP A 263 -11.15 -8.57 -31.68
C ASP A 263 -12.32 -7.75 -32.22
N LYS A 264 -11.98 -6.76 -33.04
CA LYS A 264 -12.96 -5.80 -33.57
C LYS A 264 -13.97 -6.48 -34.50
N GLU A 265 -13.54 -7.47 -35.27
CA GLU A 265 -14.37 -8.13 -36.29
C GLU A 265 -15.14 -9.32 -35.71
N SER A 266 -14.43 -10.33 -35.20
CA SER A 266 -15.01 -11.58 -34.73
C SER A 266 -15.65 -11.48 -33.34
N LYS A 267 -15.39 -10.39 -32.60
CA LYS A 267 -15.81 -10.20 -31.19
C LYS A 267 -15.28 -11.26 -30.24
N LYS A 268 -14.27 -12.03 -30.65
CA LYS A 268 -13.66 -13.07 -29.83
C LYS A 268 -12.63 -12.50 -28.86
N LEU A 269 -12.40 -13.25 -27.78
CA LEU A 269 -11.52 -12.85 -26.68
C LEU A 269 -10.06 -12.73 -27.11
N ILE A 270 -9.41 -11.68 -26.63
CA ILE A 270 -7.97 -11.47 -26.73
C ILE A 270 -7.42 -11.04 -25.37
N ILE A 271 -6.35 -11.69 -24.95
CA ILE A 271 -5.56 -11.32 -23.78
C ILE A 271 -4.16 -10.94 -24.23
N TYR A 272 -3.80 -9.68 -23.97
CA TYR A 272 -2.46 -9.15 -24.14
C TYR A 272 -1.73 -9.20 -22.81
N GLU A 273 -0.65 -9.97 -22.73
CA GLU A 273 0.23 -10.01 -21.56
C GLU A 273 1.34 -8.97 -21.72
N ILE A 274 1.38 -8.04 -20.77
CA ILE A 274 2.27 -6.89 -20.77
C ILE A 274 3.67 -7.34 -20.35
N LYS A 275 4.67 -7.09 -21.20
CA LYS A 275 6.08 -7.27 -20.82
C LYS A 275 6.66 -6.00 -20.22
N SER A 276 6.38 -4.86 -20.84
CA SER A 276 6.79 -3.54 -20.32
C SER A 276 5.83 -2.44 -20.73
N ILE A 277 5.66 -1.45 -19.84
CA ILE A 277 4.99 -0.19 -20.11
C ILE A 277 5.99 0.93 -19.86
N LYS A 278 6.14 1.82 -20.84
CA LYS A 278 6.87 3.10 -20.71
C LYS A 278 5.88 4.22 -20.96
N SER A 279 5.89 5.24 -20.10
CA SER A 279 5.05 6.43 -20.28
C SER A 279 5.83 7.70 -20.04
N LYS A 280 5.55 8.71 -20.85
CA LYS A 280 6.11 10.05 -20.74
C LYS A 280 4.99 11.08 -20.81
N ILE A 281 4.83 11.82 -19.72
CA ILE A 281 3.92 12.98 -19.64
C ILE A 281 4.73 14.22 -20.04
N ILE A 282 4.28 14.92 -21.08
CA ILE A 282 4.95 16.07 -21.69
C ILE A 282 4.06 17.30 -21.51
N PRO A 283 4.43 18.25 -20.65
CA PRO A 283 3.71 19.52 -20.55
C PRO A 283 3.99 20.41 -21.76
N HIS A 284 2.97 21.16 -22.16
CA HIS A 284 3.05 22.24 -23.14
C HIS A 284 2.49 23.51 -22.51
N VAL A 285 3.22 24.62 -22.67
CA VAL A 285 2.82 25.93 -22.15
C VAL A 285 2.87 26.94 -23.30
N ASN A 286 1.73 27.56 -23.58
CA ASN A 286 1.62 28.67 -24.52
C ASN A 286 0.89 29.84 -23.85
N GLY A 287 1.65 30.83 -23.38
CA GLY A 287 1.14 31.87 -22.48
C GLY A 287 0.53 31.25 -21.23
N ASN A 288 -0.75 31.52 -20.99
CA ASN A 288 -1.49 31.00 -19.84
C ASN A 288 -2.13 29.62 -20.08
N ASN A 289 -2.01 29.07 -21.29
CA ASN A 289 -2.62 27.78 -21.64
C ASN A 289 -1.64 26.64 -21.35
N ILE A 290 -2.05 25.75 -20.46
CA ILE A 290 -1.34 24.52 -20.10
C ILE A 290 -2.08 23.34 -20.73
N SER A 291 -1.35 22.46 -21.41
CA SER A 291 -1.86 21.16 -21.87
C SER A 291 -0.79 20.08 -21.67
N PHE A 292 -1.19 18.81 -21.80
CA PHE A 292 -0.26 17.69 -21.75
C PHE A 292 -0.49 16.71 -22.89
N ASP A 293 0.61 16.15 -23.39
CA ASP A 293 0.60 14.90 -24.15
C ASP A 293 1.12 13.77 -23.25
N VAL A 294 0.47 12.61 -23.28
CA VAL A 294 0.89 11.41 -22.58
C VAL A 294 1.21 10.35 -23.63
N ASN A 295 2.51 10.08 -23.80
CA ASN A 295 3.01 9.09 -24.74
C ASN A 295 3.24 7.78 -24.00
N ILE A 296 2.49 6.74 -24.36
CA ILE A 296 2.53 5.42 -23.76
C ILE A 296 2.99 4.42 -24.81
N GLU A 297 4.06 3.70 -24.49
CA GLU A 297 4.60 2.61 -25.31
C GLU A 297 4.52 1.31 -24.52
N SER A 298 4.01 0.26 -25.14
CA SER A 298 3.90 -1.07 -24.54
C SER A 298 4.45 -2.15 -25.45
N GLU A 299 5.25 -3.02 -24.87
CA GLU A 299 5.67 -4.28 -25.50
C GLU A 299 5.09 -5.45 -24.72
N GLY A 300 4.66 -6.49 -25.44
CA GLY A 300 4.02 -7.66 -24.83
C GLY A 300 3.73 -8.74 -25.84
N ARG A 301 2.91 -9.70 -25.44
CA ARG A 301 2.55 -10.87 -26.26
C ARG A 301 1.06 -11.16 -26.19
N LEU A 302 0.54 -11.84 -27.21
CA LEU A 302 -0.80 -12.43 -27.13
C LEU A 302 -0.69 -13.74 -26.34
N SER A 303 -1.23 -13.75 -25.12
CA SER A 303 -1.18 -14.92 -24.24
C SER A 303 -2.38 -15.84 -24.39
N GLU A 304 -3.53 -15.29 -24.81
CA GLU A 304 -4.73 -16.03 -25.14
C GLU A 304 -5.45 -15.33 -26.28
N ASN A 305 -5.78 -16.08 -27.33
CA ASN A 305 -6.44 -15.56 -28.52
C ASN A 305 -7.40 -16.62 -29.05
N TRP A 306 -8.68 -16.27 -29.20
CA TRP A 306 -9.71 -17.18 -29.73
C TRP A 306 -9.98 -16.96 -31.23
N VAL A 307 -9.24 -16.05 -31.87
CA VAL A 307 -9.26 -15.82 -33.32
C VAL A 307 -8.34 -16.83 -33.99
N GLN A 308 -8.78 -17.44 -35.10
CA GLN A 308 -7.92 -18.24 -35.97
C GLN A 308 -7.42 -17.34 -37.11
N PRO A 309 -6.17 -16.85 -37.08
CA PRO A 309 -5.64 -16.07 -38.19
C PRO A 309 -5.39 -17.00 -39.40
N GLY A 310 -5.75 -16.55 -40.59
CA GLY A 310 -5.25 -17.15 -41.83
C GLY A 310 -3.76 -16.84 -41.99
N LYS A 311 -2.96 -17.80 -42.50
CA LYS A 311 -1.49 -17.67 -42.62
C LYS A 311 -1.05 -16.45 -43.44
N ASP A 312 -1.86 -16.03 -44.41
CA ASP A 312 -1.52 -14.92 -45.32
C ASP A 312 -1.72 -13.51 -44.71
N PHE A 313 -2.32 -13.43 -43.51
CA PHE A 313 -2.75 -12.17 -42.89
C PHE A 313 -2.06 -11.85 -41.56
N GLU A 314 -0.91 -12.48 -41.25
CA GLU A 314 -0.27 -12.38 -39.93
C GLU A 314 0.07 -10.93 -39.53
N ASN A 315 0.67 -10.14 -40.43
CA ASN A 315 1.01 -8.74 -40.15
C ASN A 315 -0.21 -7.82 -40.03
N GLU A 316 -1.26 -8.04 -40.85
CA GLU A 316 -2.50 -7.26 -40.77
C GLU A 316 -3.28 -7.60 -39.51
N PHE A 317 -3.34 -8.88 -39.16
CA PHE A 317 -3.90 -9.38 -37.92
C PHE A 317 -3.22 -8.73 -36.71
N LEU A 318 -1.88 -8.77 -36.62
CA LEU A 318 -1.16 -8.17 -35.51
C LEU A 318 -1.43 -6.66 -35.36
N LYS A 319 -1.36 -5.90 -36.45
CA LYS A 319 -1.67 -4.46 -36.43
C LYS A 319 -3.10 -4.18 -35.99
N ARG A 320 -4.06 -5.03 -36.38
CA ARG A 320 -5.45 -4.91 -35.96
C ARG A 320 -5.61 -5.16 -34.47
N GLU A 321 -4.96 -6.20 -33.93
CA GLU A 321 -5.03 -6.52 -32.51
C GLU A 321 -4.28 -5.49 -31.65
N GLU A 322 -3.12 -5.01 -32.10
CA GLU A 322 -2.44 -3.85 -31.51
C GLU A 322 -3.40 -2.67 -31.41
N LYS A 323 -4.15 -2.39 -32.47
CA LYS A 323 -5.13 -1.29 -32.45
C LYS A 323 -6.28 -1.52 -31.48
N ALA A 324 -6.76 -2.75 -31.35
CA ALA A 324 -7.79 -3.10 -30.38
C ALA A 324 -7.29 -2.90 -28.93
N ILE A 325 -6.06 -3.29 -28.65
CA ILE A 325 -5.42 -3.10 -27.34
C ILE A 325 -5.18 -1.61 -27.06
N GLU A 326 -4.66 -0.85 -28.03
CA GLU A 326 -4.46 0.60 -27.92
C GLU A 326 -5.76 1.32 -27.54
N ASN A 327 -6.88 0.95 -28.17
CA ASN A 327 -8.18 1.56 -27.88
C ASN A 327 -8.67 1.24 -26.47
N GLU A 328 -8.46 0.01 -25.99
CA GLU A 328 -8.80 -0.35 -24.61
C GLU A 328 -7.96 0.42 -23.59
N VAL A 329 -6.64 0.51 -23.80
CA VAL A 329 -5.75 1.32 -22.95
C VAL A 329 -6.17 2.79 -23.00
N LYS A 330 -6.54 3.32 -24.18
CA LYS A 330 -7.05 4.69 -24.35
C LYS A 330 -8.31 4.93 -23.54
N HIS A 331 -9.22 3.96 -23.53
CA HIS A 331 -10.44 4.02 -22.74
C HIS A 331 -10.11 4.05 -21.24
N LEU A 332 -9.23 3.16 -20.75
CA LEU A 332 -8.81 3.12 -19.34
C LEU A 332 -8.21 4.45 -18.86
N VAL A 333 -7.24 5.00 -19.60
CA VAL A 333 -6.55 6.24 -19.21
C VAL A 333 -7.47 7.46 -19.28
N HIS A 334 -8.37 7.51 -20.27
CA HIS A 334 -9.35 8.59 -20.39
C HIS A 334 -10.39 8.52 -19.26
N HIS A 335 -10.89 7.32 -18.96
CA HIS A 335 -11.89 7.08 -17.93
C HIS A 335 -11.38 7.54 -16.56
N VAL A 336 -10.19 7.08 -16.15
CA VAL A 336 -9.65 7.50 -14.84
C VAL A 336 -9.29 8.98 -14.81
N THR A 337 -8.77 9.54 -15.91
CA THR A 337 -8.43 10.96 -15.95
C THR A 337 -9.65 11.85 -15.80
N LYS A 338 -10.76 11.49 -16.46
CA LYS A 338 -12.04 12.18 -16.28
C LYS A 338 -12.48 12.17 -14.82
N LYS A 339 -12.37 11.02 -14.14
CA LYS A 339 -12.73 10.89 -12.72
C LYS A 339 -11.87 11.78 -11.83
N ILE A 340 -10.55 11.72 -11.94
CA ILE A 340 -9.65 12.51 -11.09
C ILE A 340 -9.71 14.01 -11.40
N GLN A 341 -10.05 14.42 -12.63
CA GLN A 341 -10.25 15.83 -12.98
C GLN A 341 -11.62 16.38 -12.55
N LYS A 342 -12.70 15.62 -12.73
CA LYS A 342 -14.08 16.13 -12.59
C LYS A 342 -14.71 15.80 -11.24
N GLU A 343 -14.50 14.58 -10.74
CA GLU A 343 -15.11 14.11 -9.49
C GLU A 343 -14.23 14.48 -8.29
N TYR A 344 -12.94 14.10 -8.33
CA TYR A 344 -12.07 14.29 -7.18
C TYR A 344 -11.27 15.59 -7.21
N GLN A 345 -11.05 16.18 -8.38
CA GLN A 345 -10.26 17.39 -8.59
C GLN A 345 -8.88 17.30 -7.91
N VAL A 346 -8.15 16.22 -8.18
CA VAL A 346 -6.82 15.96 -7.62
C VAL A 346 -5.89 15.35 -8.65
N ASP A 347 -4.65 15.84 -8.68
CA ASP A 347 -3.60 15.23 -9.49
C ASP A 347 -2.85 14.14 -8.71
N ILE A 348 -3.20 12.89 -8.99
CA ILE A 348 -2.53 11.69 -8.44
C ILE A 348 -1.54 11.03 -9.43
N ALA A 349 -1.55 11.48 -10.69
CA ALA A 349 -0.75 10.89 -11.77
C ALA A 349 0.57 11.66 -12.00
N GLY A 350 0.74 12.80 -11.34
CA GLY A 350 2.01 13.55 -11.31
C GLY A 350 2.18 14.52 -12.48
N PHE A 351 1.08 15.01 -13.07
CA PHE A 351 1.11 16.03 -14.11
C PHE A 351 1.76 17.33 -13.61
N GLY A 352 1.44 17.77 -12.40
CA GLY A 352 2.00 18.96 -11.77
C GLY A 352 3.48 18.81 -11.48
N ASN A 353 3.93 17.61 -11.15
CA ASN A 353 5.36 17.33 -11.00
C ASN A 353 6.11 17.48 -12.33
N GLN A 354 5.52 17.06 -13.45
CA GLN A 354 6.15 17.24 -14.76
C GLN A 354 6.16 18.71 -15.18
N LEU A 355 5.07 19.45 -14.92
CA LEU A 355 5.03 20.89 -15.14
C LEU A 355 6.11 21.61 -14.32
N ARG A 356 6.25 21.27 -13.03
CA ARG A 356 7.29 21.81 -12.14
C ARG A 356 8.70 21.57 -12.68
N ILE A 357 8.97 20.38 -13.21
CA ILE A 357 10.29 20.01 -13.73
C ILE A 357 10.61 20.73 -15.04
N LYS A 358 9.63 20.83 -15.96
CA LYS A 358 9.86 21.34 -17.33
C LYS A 358 9.60 22.84 -17.48
N HIS A 359 8.66 23.39 -16.73
CA HIS A 359 8.25 24.80 -16.76
C HIS A 359 8.13 25.36 -15.32
N PRO A 360 9.25 25.50 -14.59
CA PRO A 360 9.23 25.92 -13.19
C PRO A 360 8.61 27.30 -12.97
N ARG A 361 8.78 28.25 -13.91
CA ARG A 361 8.16 29.59 -13.81
C ARG A 361 6.63 29.51 -13.81
N THR A 362 6.06 28.82 -14.79
CA THR A 362 4.61 28.58 -14.88
C THR A 362 4.10 27.80 -13.67
N TRP A 363 4.87 26.83 -13.16
CA TRP A 363 4.52 26.12 -11.95
C TRP A 363 4.39 27.04 -10.73
N GLU A 364 5.31 27.99 -10.54
CA GLU A 364 5.28 28.93 -9.42
C GLU A 364 3.98 29.76 -9.40
N GLU A 365 3.43 30.08 -10.56
CA GLU A 365 2.16 30.82 -10.70
C GLU A 365 0.95 29.96 -10.33
N VAL A 366 0.94 28.67 -10.71
CA VAL A 366 -0.24 27.81 -10.54
C VAL A 366 -0.19 26.88 -9.33
N LYS A 367 0.96 26.71 -8.67
CA LYS A 367 1.15 25.69 -7.61
C LYS A 367 0.16 25.77 -6.46
N LYS A 368 -0.29 26.99 -6.10
CA LYS A 368 -1.25 27.20 -5.01
C LYS A 368 -2.61 26.60 -5.34
N ASP A 369 -3.05 26.74 -6.59
CA ASP A 369 -4.37 26.30 -7.08
C ASP A 369 -4.27 25.14 -8.08
N TRP A 370 -3.18 24.38 -8.04
CA TRP A 370 -2.88 23.34 -9.04
C TRP A 370 -4.04 22.38 -9.28
N ASP A 371 -4.69 21.88 -8.23
CA ASP A 371 -5.85 20.97 -8.33
C ASP A 371 -6.98 21.58 -9.20
N ARG A 372 -7.28 22.87 -9.03
CA ARG A 372 -8.31 23.58 -9.79
C ARG A 372 -7.90 23.79 -11.25
N THR A 373 -6.63 24.11 -11.47
CA THR A 373 -6.06 24.23 -12.83
C THR A 373 -6.12 22.87 -13.53
N PHE A 374 -5.57 21.83 -12.90
CA PHE A 374 -5.53 20.44 -13.38
C PHE A 374 -6.91 19.94 -13.83
N SER A 375 -7.99 20.23 -13.09
CA SER A 375 -9.36 19.84 -13.45
C SER A 375 -9.86 20.33 -14.82
N LYS A 376 -9.18 21.32 -15.41
CA LYS A 376 -9.53 21.94 -16.70
C LYS A 376 -8.49 21.70 -17.78
N VAL A 377 -7.31 21.18 -17.44
CA VAL A 377 -6.22 21.03 -18.39
C VAL A 377 -6.55 19.97 -19.45
N PRO A 378 -6.44 20.29 -20.76
CA PRO A 378 -6.56 19.31 -21.82
C PRO A 378 -5.40 18.31 -21.79
N ILE A 379 -5.71 17.02 -21.94
CA ILE A 379 -4.72 15.95 -21.98
C ILE A 379 -4.98 15.10 -23.24
N LYS A 380 -3.96 14.92 -24.08
CA LYS A 380 -3.98 14.03 -25.24
C LYS A 380 -3.17 12.78 -24.95
N TYR A 381 -3.61 11.65 -25.48
CA TYR A 381 -2.95 10.35 -25.29
C TYR A 381 -2.50 9.80 -26.63
N HIS A 382 -1.22 9.44 -26.69
CA HIS A 382 -0.60 8.74 -27.81
C HIS A 382 -0.17 7.37 -27.30
N ILE A 383 -0.84 6.32 -27.76
CA ILE A 383 -0.62 4.95 -27.27
C ILE A 383 -0.13 4.14 -28.46
N ASN A 384 1.01 3.48 -28.28
CA ASN A 384 1.61 2.57 -29.23
C ASN A 384 1.82 1.22 -28.55
N VAL A 385 1.24 0.16 -29.12
CA VAL A 385 1.38 -1.20 -28.62
C VAL A 385 2.10 -2.02 -29.65
N THR A 386 3.09 -2.80 -29.22
CA THR A 386 3.80 -3.75 -30.06
C THR A 386 3.64 -5.16 -29.51
N ILE A 387 3.11 -6.06 -30.33
CA ILE A 387 3.02 -7.50 -30.05
C ILE A 387 4.31 -8.16 -30.55
N GLN A 388 5.07 -8.76 -29.63
CA GLN A 388 6.35 -9.42 -29.93
C GLN A 388 6.18 -10.88 -30.35
N ASP A 389 5.19 -11.58 -29.78
CA ASP A 389 4.89 -12.98 -30.08
C ASP A 389 3.44 -13.33 -29.69
N TYR A 390 3.00 -14.52 -30.09
CA TYR A 390 1.69 -15.12 -29.76
C TYR A 390 1.84 -16.48 -29.07
N GLY A 391 2.94 -16.65 -28.33
CA GLY A 391 3.27 -17.88 -27.61
C GLY A 391 3.67 -19.06 -28.50
N ALA A 392 3.70 -20.27 -27.92
CA ALA A 392 4.14 -21.50 -28.58
C ALA A 392 3.15 -22.02 -29.65
N SER A 393 2.06 -21.31 -29.90
CA SER A 393 1.07 -21.61 -30.94
C SER A 393 1.58 -21.29 -32.35
N SER A 394 2.89 -21.15 -32.57
CA SER A 394 3.48 -21.03 -33.90
C SER A 394 2.90 -22.13 -34.79
N LEU A 395 2.15 -21.72 -35.81
CA LEU A 395 1.41 -22.53 -36.76
C LEU A 395 2.36 -23.40 -37.60
N LYS A 396 2.98 -24.41 -36.98
CA LYS A 396 3.47 -25.61 -37.65
C LYS A 396 2.35 -26.65 -37.70
N ARG A 397 1.33 -26.37 -38.50
CA ARG A 397 0.59 -27.41 -39.21
C ARG A 397 0.33 -26.94 -40.63
#